data_AF-A0A7R6PKZ6-F1
#
_entry.id   AF-A0A7R6PKZ6-F1
#
_cell.length_a   1.000
_cell.length_b   1.000
_cell.length_c   1.000
_cell.angle_alpha   90.00
_cell.angle_beta   90.00
_cell.angle_gamma   90.00
#
_symmetry.space_group_name_H-M   'P 1'
#
loop_
_entity.id
_entity.type
_entity.pdbx_description
1 polymer ?
#
loop_
_entity_poly.entity_id
_entity_poly.type
_entity_poly.pdbx_seq_one_letter_code
_entity_poly.pdbx_strand_id
1 'polypeptide(L)'
;MKHSIRQQTGFTLIELVTVLLLLGILSAVAFARLGGVNSFSESLFQQQVLSYLRLAQRTAVAHQGSGAQLNINRVSTSEWDITLVFATQTLSYQLDGDNALTFASGASTGSISTGDTLSLVYSDNGDLSELTAPLAADIDASLSLVVAGNRSLCISPTGFAYEGLCL
;
A
#
# COMPACT_ATOMS: atom_id res chain seq x y z
N MET A 1 -5.27 -68.15 -14.77
CA MET A 1 -5.30 -66.69 -14.55
C MET A 1 -4.30 -66.05 -15.50
N LYS A 2 -4.75 -65.23 -16.46
CA LYS A 2 -3.90 -64.66 -17.51
C LYS A 2 -3.44 -63.27 -17.06
N HIS A 3 -2.16 -63.12 -16.71
CA HIS A 3 -1.57 -61.81 -16.39
C HIS A 3 -1.18 -61.10 -17.68
N SER A 4 -1.92 -60.04 -18.01
CA SER A 4 -1.60 -59.11 -19.09
C SER A 4 -0.51 -58.15 -18.60
N ILE A 5 0.73 -58.37 -19.01
CA ILE A 5 1.82 -57.40 -18.81
C ILE A 5 1.62 -56.26 -19.82
N ARG A 6 1.24 -55.07 -19.34
CA ARG A 6 1.22 -53.85 -20.16
C ARG A 6 2.66 -53.45 -20.48
N GLN A 7 3.01 -53.35 -21.76
CA GLN A 7 4.28 -52.78 -22.19
C GLN A 7 4.25 -51.27 -21.93
N GLN A 8 5.24 -50.77 -21.18
CA GLN A 8 5.47 -49.33 -21.06
C GLN A 8 6.06 -48.82 -22.37
N THR A 9 5.27 -48.08 -23.14
CA THR A 9 5.75 -47.34 -24.30
C THR A 9 6.56 -46.15 -23.80
N GLY A 10 7.87 -46.15 -24.06
CA GLY A 10 8.75 -45.02 -23.76
C GLY A 10 8.46 -43.82 -24.67
N PHE A 11 8.90 -42.63 -24.24
CA PHE A 11 8.83 -41.41 -25.05
C PHE A 11 9.83 -41.44 -26.20
N THR A 12 9.45 -40.90 -27.36
CA THR A 12 10.40 -40.73 -28.47
C THR A 12 11.31 -39.51 -28.22
N LEU A 13 12.52 -39.52 -28.79
CA LEU A 13 13.46 -38.38 -28.66
C LEU A 13 12.83 -37.08 -29.19
N ILE A 14 12.12 -37.15 -30.31
CA ILE A 14 11.45 -35.98 -30.89
C ILE A 14 10.37 -35.44 -29.96
N GLU A 15 9.60 -36.33 -29.34
CA GLU A 15 8.53 -35.96 -28.41
C GLU A 15 9.10 -35.27 -27.16
N LEU A 16 10.20 -35.80 -26.59
CA LEU A 16 10.93 -35.14 -25.50
C LEU A 16 11.39 -33.73 -25.90
N VAL A 17 12.02 -33.58 -27.07
CA VAL A 17 12.51 -32.28 -27.55
C VAL A 17 11.34 -31.30 -27.72
N THR A 18 10.22 -31.73 -28.30
CA THR A 18 9.04 -30.88 -28.47
C THR A 18 8.44 -30.45 -27.13
N VAL A 19 8.39 -31.34 -26.13
CA VAL A 19 7.89 -31.01 -24.79
C VAL A 19 8.79 -29.98 -24.12
N LEU A 20 10.13 -30.14 -24.20
CA LEU A 20 11.06 -29.16 -23.63
C LEU A 20 10.95 -27.79 -24.33
N LEU A 21 10.76 -27.77 -25.65
CA LEU A 21 10.58 -26.54 -26.42
C LEU A 21 9.28 -25.83 -26.01
N LEU A 22 8.18 -26.57 -25.89
CA LEU A 22 6.90 -26.03 -25.42
C LEU A 22 6.98 -25.52 -23.98
N LEU A 23 7.63 -26.26 -23.07
CA LEU A 23 7.83 -25.83 -21.68
C LEU A 23 8.70 -24.56 -21.62
N GLY A 24 9.70 -24.43 -22.48
CA GLY A 24 10.51 -23.21 -22.60
C GLY A 24 9.68 -21.99 -22.98
N ILE A 25 8.84 -22.11 -24.01
CA ILE A 25 7.95 -21.03 -24.44
C ILE A 25 6.95 -20.66 -23.34
N LEU A 26 6.29 -21.68 -22.74
CA LEU A 26 5.32 -21.47 -21.67
C LEU A 26 5.95 -20.81 -20.44
N SER A 27 7.16 -21.21 -20.08
CA SER A 27 7.89 -20.62 -18.95
C SER A 27 8.17 -19.15 -19.21
N ALA A 28 8.70 -18.78 -20.39
CA ALA A 28 9.00 -17.39 -20.71
C ALA A 28 7.77 -16.47 -20.60
N VAL A 29 6.61 -16.93 -21.09
CA VAL A 29 5.35 -16.17 -21.02
C VAL A 29 4.80 -16.14 -19.59
N ALA A 30 4.83 -17.26 -18.87
CA ALA A 30 4.35 -17.34 -17.50
C ALA A 30 5.14 -16.43 -16.55
N PHE A 31 6.47 -16.43 -16.66
CA PHE A 31 7.34 -15.59 -15.84
C PHE A 31 7.09 -14.09 -16.08
N ALA A 32 6.97 -13.66 -17.35
CA ALA A 32 6.69 -12.27 -17.67
C ALA A 32 5.38 -11.77 -17.05
N ARG A 33 4.38 -12.64 -16.90
CA ARG A 33 3.07 -12.28 -16.33
C ARG A 33 3.04 -12.30 -14.81
N LEU A 34 3.83 -13.16 -14.16
CA LEU A 34 3.85 -13.29 -12.69
C LEU A 34 4.77 -12.26 -12.01
N GLY A 35 5.87 -11.85 -12.66
CA GLY A 35 6.88 -10.99 -12.05
C GLY A 35 6.43 -9.57 -11.68
N GLY A 36 5.29 -9.09 -12.21
CA GLY A 36 4.81 -7.72 -11.99
C GLY A 36 3.69 -7.56 -10.95
N VAL A 37 3.08 -8.65 -10.47
CA VAL A 37 1.84 -8.57 -9.67
C VAL A 37 2.07 -7.86 -8.32
N ASN A 38 3.20 -8.15 -7.64
CA ASN A 38 3.53 -7.53 -6.36
C ASN A 38 3.84 -6.03 -6.50
N SER A 39 4.65 -5.67 -7.50
CA SER A 39 4.94 -4.25 -7.77
C SER A 39 3.68 -3.46 -8.15
N PHE A 40 2.71 -4.12 -8.78
CA PHE A 40 1.44 -3.52 -9.14
C PHE A 40 0.52 -3.34 -7.93
N SER A 41 0.42 -4.33 -7.04
CA SER A 41 -0.37 -4.19 -5.80
C SER A 41 0.21 -3.13 -4.86
N GLU A 42 1.53 -3.09 -4.73
CA GLU A 42 2.24 -1.99 -4.06
C GLU A 42 1.85 -0.66 -4.70
N SER A 43 1.84 -0.59 -6.05
CA SER A 43 1.45 0.60 -6.80
C SER A 43 0.08 1.12 -6.52
N LEU A 44 -0.90 0.24 -6.61
CA LEU A 44 -2.27 0.60 -6.31
C LEU A 44 -2.42 1.06 -4.86
N PHE A 45 -1.80 0.35 -3.90
CA PHE A 45 -1.90 0.71 -2.49
C PHE A 45 -1.35 2.11 -2.20
N GLN A 46 -0.16 2.44 -2.73
CA GLN A 46 0.40 3.79 -2.58
C GLN A 46 -0.51 4.87 -3.17
N GLN A 47 -1.05 4.63 -4.37
CA GLN A 47 -1.94 5.60 -5.03
C GLN A 47 -3.25 5.79 -4.27
N GLN A 48 -3.79 4.70 -3.70
CA GLN A 48 -4.96 4.76 -2.81
C GLN A 48 -4.67 5.61 -1.58
N VAL A 49 -3.59 5.30 -0.83
CA VAL A 49 -3.19 6.10 0.35
C VAL A 49 -3.02 7.57 0.00
N LEU A 50 -2.33 7.89 -1.10
CA LEU A 50 -2.15 9.25 -1.58
C LEU A 50 -3.49 9.94 -1.91
N SER A 51 -4.42 9.23 -2.55
CA SER A 51 -5.74 9.77 -2.87
C SER A 51 -6.53 10.13 -1.61
N TYR A 52 -6.45 9.31 -0.56
CA TYR A 52 -7.12 9.57 0.71
C TYR A 52 -6.46 10.71 1.50
N LEU A 53 -5.14 10.84 1.44
CA LEU A 53 -4.43 12.00 2.01
C LEU A 53 -4.88 13.30 1.36
N ARG A 54 -4.95 13.34 0.02
CA ARG A 54 -5.45 14.50 -0.73
C ARG A 54 -6.93 14.76 -0.46
N LEU A 55 -7.73 13.70 -0.29
CA LEU A 55 -9.13 13.82 0.08
C LEU A 55 -9.24 14.46 1.47
N ALA A 56 -8.49 14.00 2.46
CA ALA A 56 -8.49 14.56 3.81
C ALA A 56 -8.15 16.06 3.81
N GLN A 57 -7.08 16.45 3.12
CA GLN A 57 -6.69 17.85 2.97
C GLN A 57 -7.79 18.69 2.31
N ARG A 58 -8.37 18.21 1.20
CA ARG A 58 -9.45 18.93 0.50
C ARG A 58 -10.71 19.04 1.36
N THR A 59 -11.04 17.99 2.12
CA THR A 59 -12.17 17.99 3.04
C THR A 59 -11.95 19.01 4.16
N ALA A 60 -10.75 19.08 4.73
CA ALA A 60 -10.39 20.10 5.72
C ALA A 60 -10.62 21.52 5.17
N VAL A 61 -10.09 21.83 3.96
CA VAL A 61 -10.24 23.14 3.31
C VAL A 61 -11.71 23.45 2.95
N ALA A 62 -12.48 22.44 2.54
CA ALA A 62 -13.88 22.60 2.18
C ALA A 62 -14.78 22.87 3.40
N HIS A 63 -14.41 22.32 4.57
CA HIS A 63 -15.16 22.44 5.82
C HIS A 63 -14.46 23.39 6.81
N GLN A 64 -14.33 24.66 6.40
CA GLN A 64 -13.74 25.72 7.22
C GLN A 64 -14.37 25.77 8.63
N GLY A 65 -13.53 25.84 9.67
CA GLY A 65 -13.94 25.83 11.08
C GLY A 65 -13.96 24.47 11.78
N SER A 66 -13.87 23.34 11.09
CA SER A 66 -13.86 22.00 11.74
C SER A 66 -12.59 21.18 11.52
N GLY A 67 -11.77 21.50 10.51
CA GLY A 67 -10.64 20.65 10.12
C GLY A 67 -11.07 19.26 9.64
N ALA A 68 -10.09 18.37 9.50
CA ALA A 68 -10.33 16.96 9.20
C ALA A 68 -9.27 16.07 9.84
N GLN A 69 -9.63 14.85 10.23
CA GLN A 69 -8.72 13.88 10.79
C GLN A 69 -8.76 12.60 9.95
N LEU A 70 -7.61 12.18 9.45
CA LEU A 70 -7.43 10.95 8.71
C LEU A 70 -6.75 9.91 9.59
N ASN A 71 -7.43 8.80 9.84
CA ASN A 71 -6.90 7.66 10.56
C ASN A 71 -6.58 6.54 9.59
N ILE A 72 -5.34 6.07 9.60
CA ILE A 72 -4.85 4.93 8.82
C ILE A 72 -4.57 3.82 9.82
N ASN A 73 -5.49 2.86 9.91
CA ASN A 73 -5.42 1.75 10.87
C ASN A 73 -5.04 0.46 10.16
N ARG A 74 -4.11 -0.30 10.73
CA ARG A 74 -3.80 -1.65 10.24
C ARG A 74 -4.60 -2.68 11.03
N VAL A 75 -5.70 -3.16 10.46
CA VAL A 75 -6.64 -4.07 11.13
C VAL A 75 -6.06 -5.48 11.24
N SER A 76 -5.45 -5.98 10.17
CA SER A 76 -4.85 -7.32 10.11
C SER A 76 -3.52 -7.30 9.34
N THR A 77 -2.97 -8.46 9.00
CA THR A 77 -1.75 -8.53 8.19
C THR A 77 -1.98 -8.05 6.76
N SER A 78 -3.21 -8.16 6.24
CA SER A 78 -3.57 -7.90 4.85
C SER A 78 -4.74 -6.92 4.68
N GLU A 79 -5.12 -6.21 5.75
CA GLU A 79 -6.31 -5.36 5.77
C GLU A 79 -6.00 -4.05 6.49
N TRP A 80 -6.42 -2.96 5.86
CA TRP A 80 -6.26 -1.59 6.31
C TRP A 80 -7.61 -0.89 6.31
N ASP A 81 -7.87 -0.13 7.36
CA ASP A 81 -9.01 0.76 7.44
C ASP A 81 -8.55 2.21 7.40
N ILE A 82 -9.12 2.98 6.48
CA ILE A 82 -8.95 4.42 6.42
C ILE A 82 -10.25 5.07 6.87
N THR A 83 -10.17 5.86 7.93
CA THR A 83 -11.31 6.59 8.47
C THR A 83 -11.05 8.09 8.41
N LEU A 84 -11.92 8.81 7.69
CA LEU A 84 -11.91 10.26 7.59
C LEU A 84 -13.01 10.85 8.48
N VAL A 85 -12.61 11.63 9.46
CA VAL A 85 -13.50 12.32 10.40
C VAL A 85 -13.46 13.82 10.14
N PHE A 86 -14.62 14.45 10.03
CA PHE A 86 -14.73 15.91 9.84
C PHE A 86 -16.11 16.37 10.29
N ALA A 87 -16.18 17.52 10.96
CA ALA A 87 -17.41 18.00 11.61
C ALA A 87 -18.09 16.90 12.45
N THR A 88 -19.29 16.49 12.07
CA THR A 88 -20.06 15.41 12.72
C THR A 88 -20.15 14.14 11.85
N GLN A 89 -19.29 14.03 10.84
CA GLN A 89 -19.28 12.94 9.86
C GLN A 89 -18.04 12.08 10.01
N THR A 90 -18.24 10.78 9.83
CA THR A 90 -17.19 9.77 9.79
C THR A 90 -17.41 8.92 8.55
N LEU A 91 -16.39 8.85 7.69
CA LEU A 91 -16.37 8.00 6.50
C LEU A 91 -15.28 6.95 6.69
N SER A 92 -15.62 5.67 6.48
CA SER A 92 -14.68 4.56 6.60
C SER A 92 -14.55 3.83 5.28
N TYR A 93 -13.31 3.49 4.93
CA TYR A 93 -12.93 2.82 3.69
C TYR A 93 -11.99 1.68 4.01
N GLN A 94 -12.26 0.50 3.46
CA GLN A 94 -11.41 -0.66 3.60
C GLN A 94 -10.46 -0.76 2.41
N LEU A 95 -9.20 -1.04 2.69
CA LEU A 95 -8.15 -1.29 1.71
C LEU A 95 -7.55 -2.67 1.98
N ASP A 96 -7.52 -3.50 0.95
CA ASP A 96 -6.83 -4.79 1.01
C ASP A 96 -5.36 -4.61 0.61
N GLY A 97 -4.47 -5.21 1.41
CA GLY A 97 -3.04 -5.19 1.13
C GLY A 97 -2.20 -5.59 2.33
N ASP A 98 -1.15 -6.38 2.08
CA ASP A 98 -0.15 -6.79 3.06
C ASP A 98 1.07 -5.86 3.14
N ASN A 99 1.03 -4.77 2.36
CA ASN A 99 2.08 -3.77 2.30
C ASN A 99 2.34 -3.14 3.68
N ALA A 100 3.59 -3.17 4.12
CA ALA A 100 4.01 -2.44 5.30
C ALA A 100 4.02 -0.92 5.02
N LEU A 101 3.58 -0.15 6.01
CA LEU A 101 3.71 1.31 6.03
C LEU A 101 4.69 1.70 7.13
N THR A 102 5.74 2.40 6.75
CA THR A 102 6.62 3.12 7.68
C THR A 102 6.43 4.61 7.49
N PHE A 103 6.71 5.37 8.55
CA PHE A 103 6.60 6.81 8.54
C PHE A 103 7.82 7.44 9.19
N ALA A 104 8.13 8.67 8.79
CA ALA A 104 9.21 9.47 9.33
C ALA A 104 8.84 10.96 9.29
N SER A 105 8.99 11.66 10.42
CA SER A 105 8.90 13.12 10.52
C SER A 105 10.06 13.65 11.35
N GLY A 106 10.91 14.48 10.73
CA GLY A 106 12.15 14.96 11.37
C GLY A 106 13.05 13.80 11.82
N ALA A 107 13.38 13.74 13.11
CA ALA A 107 14.19 12.68 13.70
C ALA A 107 13.38 11.43 14.10
N SER A 108 12.06 11.50 14.05
CA SER A 108 11.18 10.44 14.53
C SER A 108 10.79 9.52 13.39
N THR A 109 10.99 8.22 13.58
CA THR A 109 10.66 7.18 12.58
C THR A 109 9.89 6.06 13.25
N GLY A 110 8.93 5.46 12.55
CA GLY A 110 8.18 4.32 13.04
C GLY A 110 7.56 3.48 11.94
N SER A 111 6.93 2.39 12.34
CA SER A 111 6.14 1.53 11.47
C SER A 111 4.72 1.40 12.03
N ILE A 112 3.75 1.15 11.14
CA ILE A 112 2.38 0.86 11.54
C ILE A 112 2.23 -0.66 11.57
N SER A 113 2.18 -1.22 12.76
CA SER A 113 1.95 -2.65 12.99
C SER A 113 0.46 -2.96 13.13
N THR A 114 0.09 -4.23 13.15
CA THR A 114 -1.32 -4.63 13.28
C THR A 114 -1.87 -4.17 14.63
N GLY A 115 -2.97 -3.42 14.60
CA GLY A 115 -3.57 -2.76 15.76
C GLY A 115 -3.11 -1.30 15.95
N ASP A 116 -2.11 -0.84 15.20
CA ASP A 116 -1.70 0.57 15.24
C ASP A 116 -2.56 1.42 14.30
N THR A 117 -2.85 2.64 14.74
CA THR A 117 -3.51 3.66 13.93
C THR A 117 -2.60 4.88 13.84
N LEU A 118 -2.27 5.28 12.61
CA LEU A 118 -1.64 6.56 12.32
C LEU A 118 -2.72 7.61 12.11
N SER A 119 -2.76 8.63 12.97
CA SER A 119 -3.70 9.74 12.85
C SER A 119 -3.00 10.99 12.32
N LEU A 120 -3.55 11.56 11.25
CA LEU A 120 -3.15 12.83 10.67
C LEU A 120 -4.26 13.84 10.88
N VAL A 121 -4.00 14.88 11.65
CA VAL A 121 -4.96 15.97 11.92
C VAL A 121 -4.63 17.15 11.03
N TYR A 122 -5.62 17.57 10.26
CA TYR A 122 -5.57 18.74 9.39
C TYR A 122 -6.39 19.87 10.02
N SER A 123 -5.80 21.06 10.09
CA SER A 123 -6.53 22.29 10.43
C SER A 123 -7.47 22.68 9.29
N ASP A 124 -8.37 23.61 9.56
CA ASP A 124 -9.41 24.06 8.62
C ASP A 124 -8.88 24.83 7.41
N ASN A 125 -7.64 25.29 7.46
CA ASN A 125 -6.90 25.83 6.31
C ASN A 125 -6.23 24.74 5.45
N GLY A 126 -6.30 23.47 5.86
CA GLY A 126 -5.71 22.33 5.17
C GLY A 126 -4.26 22.01 5.58
N ASP A 127 -3.67 22.73 6.52
CA ASP A 127 -2.34 22.43 7.04
C ASP A 127 -2.37 21.18 7.92
N LEU A 128 -1.27 20.42 7.94
CA LEU A 128 -1.12 19.27 8.82
C LEU A 128 -0.67 19.79 10.19
N SER A 129 -1.55 19.72 11.19
CA SER A 129 -1.33 20.33 12.50
C SER A 129 -0.81 19.36 13.55
N GLU A 130 -1.19 18.09 13.48
CA GLU A 130 -0.82 17.08 14.47
C GLU A 130 -0.67 15.69 13.82
N LEU A 131 0.32 14.93 14.31
CA LEU A 131 0.44 13.50 14.09
C LEU A 131 0.23 12.81 15.43
N THR A 132 -0.74 11.91 15.49
CA THR A 132 -1.04 11.17 16.72
C THR A 132 -0.99 9.68 16.45
N ALA A 133 -0.20 8.97 17.28
CA ALA A 133 0.00 7.53 17.29
C ALA A 133 0.56 6.92 15.98
N PRO A 134 1.38 5.86 16.04
CA PRO A 134 2.15 5.38 17.19
C PRO A 134 3.30 6.34 17.58
N LEU A 135 3.36 7.53 16.98
CA LEU A 135 4.24 8.63 17.33
C LEU A 135 3.41 9.90 17.51
N ALA A 136 3.62 10.64 18.60
CA ALA A 136 3.21 12.03 18.70
C ALA A 136 4.42 12.90 18.31
N ALA A 137 4.30 13.69 17.26
CA ALA A 137 5.35 14.60 16.82
C ALA A 137 4.74 15.91 16.33
N ASP A 138 5.35 17.03 16.75
CA ASP A 138 5.05 18.34 16.18
C ASP A 138 5.46 18.35 14.69
N ILE A 139 4.60 18.92 13.84
CA ILE A 139 4.80 18.98 12.40
C ILE A 139 5.72 20.16 12.06
N ASP A 140 6.97 20.10 12.52
CA ASP A 140 8.01 21.07 12.15
C ASP A 140 8.70 20.70 10.81
N ALA A 141 8.43 19.50 10.30
CA ALA A 141 9.01 18.97 9.07
C ALA A 141 8.00 18.15 8.27
N SER A 142 8.28 18.00 6.97
CA SER A 142 7.52 17.14 6.08
C SER A 142 7.48 15.68 6.58
N LEU A 143 6.32 15.04 6.47
CA LEU A 143 6.09 13.66 6.84
C LEU A 143 6.31 12.75 5.63
N SER A 144 7.28 11.85 5.74
CA SER A 144 7.54 10.80 4.75
C SER A 144 6.81 9.52 5.15
N LEU A 145 6.01 8.95 4.25
CA LEU A 145 5.49 7.58 4.35
C LEU A 145 6.20 6.71 3.32
N VAL A 146 6.57 5.49 3.69
CA VAL A 146 7.15 4.52 2.75
C VAL A 146 6.30 3.26 2.75
N VAL A 147 5.78 2.94 1.57
CA VAL A 147 5.05 1.72 1.26
C VAL A 147 6.05 0.65 0.84
N ALA A 148 5.96 -0.54 1.44
CA ALA A 148 6.77 -1.73 1.08
C ALA A 148 8.29 -1.48 1.05
N GLY A 149 8.77 -0.45 1.76
CA GLY A 149 10.19 -0.10 1.90
C GLY A 149 10.84 0.61 0.70
N ASN A 150 10.15 0.79 -0.43
CA ASN A 150 10.73 1.33 -1.66
C ASN A 150 9.91 2.46 -2.32
N ARG A 151 8.69 2.72 -1.85
CA ARG A 151 7.77 3.66 -2.50
C ARG A 151 7.37 4.78 -1.55
N SER A 152 8.00 5.93 -1.73
CA SER A 152 7.84 7.08 -0.84
C SER A 152 6.67 7.97 -1.24
N LEU A 153 5.94 8.41 -0.23
CA LEU A 153 4.96 9.49 -0.26
C LEU A 153 5.43 10.56 0.70
N CYS A 154 5.26 11.81 0.33
CA CYS A 154 5.51 12.91 1.24
C CYS A 154 4.26 13.74 1.47
N ILE A 155 4.07 14.17 2.72
CA ILE A 155 3.10 15.19 3.10
C ILE A 155 3.89 16.39 3.62
N SER A 156 3.71 17.54 2.97
CA SER A 156 4.27 18.81 3.43
C SER A 156 3.53 19.32 4.68
N PRO A 157 4.13 20.24 5.47
CA PRO A 157 3.44 20.88 6.60
C PRO A 157 2.14 21.58 6.21
N THR A 158 1.99 22.03 4.95
CA THR A 158 0.74 22.59 4.43
C THR A 158 -0.33 21.54 4.09
N GLY A 159 -0.15 20.29 4.55
CA GLY A 159 -1.02 19.15 4.31
C GLY A 159 -1.05 18.64 2.87
N PHE A 160 -0.23 19.19 1.96
CA PHE A 160 -0.20 18.75 0.57
C PHE A 160 0.59 17.45 0.43
N ALA A 161 -0.07 16.41 -0.09
CA ALA A 161 0.49 15.07 -0.30
C ALA A 161 0.89 14.81 -1.77
N TYR A 162 2.09 14.27 -1.96
CA TYR A 162 2.66 13.93 -3.27
C TYR A 162 3.52 12.65 -3.24
N GLU A 163 3.78 12.10 -4.43
CA GLU A 163 4.67 10.94 -4.59
C GLU A 163 6.13 11.40 -4.60
N GLY A 164 6.99 10.66 -3.91
CA GLY A 164 8.43 10.91 -3.86
C GLY A 164 8.95 11.23 -2.47
N LEU A 165 10.21 11.64 -2.43
CA LEU A 165 10.91 12.07 -1.21
C LEU A 165 10.42 13.44 -0.77
N CYS A 166 10.49 13.69 0.53
CA CYS A 166 10.21 15.01 1.07
C CYS A 166 11.28 16.03 0.68
N LEU A 167 10.82 17.14 0.09
CA LEU A 167 11.59 18.33 -0.27
C LEU A 167 11.55 19.37 0.85
#